data_AF-A0A7S0Q956-F1
#
_entry.id   AF-A0A7S0Q956-F1
#
_cell.length_a   1.000
_cell.length_b   1.000
_cell.length_c   1.000
_cell.angle_alpha   90.00
_cell.angle_beta   90.00
_cell.angle_gamma   90.00
#
_symmetry.space_group_name_H-M   'P 1'
#
loop_
_entity.id
_entity.type
_entity.pdbx_description
1 polymer ?
#
loop_
_entity_poly.entity_id
_entity_poly.type
_entity_poly.pdbx_seq_one_letter_code
_entity_poly.pdbx_strand_id
1 'polypeptide(L)'
;PPPPPPAAAEAAGGRAQIALSGFGPGDVALFMPLGRGLVDAFGNRVYMAFNSNCPRHMLDPVSVQAFFDADWDKAASYCLGRITSVVEAVSAGTDTSYGVPAGERYWVCSATAFDA
;
A
#
# COMPACT_ATOMS: atom_id res chain seq x y z
N PRO A 1 -11.93 -16.03 36.61
CA PRO A 1 -12.02 -14.63 36.13
C PRO A 1 -12.09 -14.65 34.61
N PRO A 2 -12.94 -13.84 33.96
CA PRO A 2 -12.89 -13.71 32.50
C PRO A 2 -11.54 -13.09 32.08
N PRO A 3 -11.00 -13.43 30.89
CA PRO A 3 -9.80 -12.79 30.38
C PRO A 3 -10.06 -11.28 30.21
N PRO A 4 -9.04 -10.43 30.42
CA PRO A 4 -9.21 -9.00 30.18
C PRO A 4 -9.57 -8.78 28.70
N PRO A 5 -10.44 -7.79 28.39
CA PRO A 5 -10.75 -7.46 27.01
C PRO A 5 -9.44 -7.09 26.28
N PRO A 6 -9.34 -7.36 24.96
CA PRO A 6 -8.17 -6.94 24.19
C PRO A 6 -8.02 -5.44 24.39
N ALA A 7 -6.83 -5.04 24.85
CA ALA A 7 -6.50 -3.66 25.14
C ALA A 7 -6.96 -2.80 23.97
N ALA A 8 -7.93 -1.91 24.25
CA ALA A 8 -8.24 -0.81 23.36
C ALA A 8 -6.91 -0.13 23.06
N ALA A 9 -6.44 -0.27 21.82
CA ALA A 9 -5.14 0.22 21.37
C ALA A 9 -5.06 1.69 21.77
N GLU A 10 -4.26 1.96 22.78
CA GLU A 10 -4.10 3.30 23.31
C GLU A 10 -3.63 4.20 22.18
N ALA A 11 -4.36 5.28 21.98
CA ALA A 11 -3.92 6.42 21.20
C ALA A 11 -2.74 7.08 21.94
N ALA A 12 -1.57 6.45 21.87
CA ALA A 12 -0.32 6.97 22.38
C ALA A 12 0.33 7.82 21.30
N GLY A 13 0.83 9.00 21.67
CA GLY A 13 1.74 9.82 20.87
C GLY A 13 3.09 9.10 20.66
N GLY A 14 3.06 8.00 19.92
CA GLY A 14 4.20 7.19 19.53
C GLY A 14 4.71 7.61 18.16
N ARG A 15 6.02 7.43 17.94
CA ARG A 15 6.63 7.56 16.61
C ARG A 15 5.84 6.73 15.61
N ALA A 16 5.48 7.33 14.47
CA ALA A 16 4.88 6.60 13.38
C ALA A 16 5.81 5.45 12.95
N GLN A 17 5.28 4.24 12.93
CA GLN A 17 5.97 3.04 12.49
C GLN A 17 5.43 2.61 11.14
N ILE A 18 6.34 2.18 10.26
CA ILE A 18 5.97 1.63 8.95
C ILE A 18 5.53 0.18 9.16
N ALA A 19 4.32 -0.15 8.73
CA ALA A 19 3.78 -1.50 8.74
C ALA A 19 4.51 -2.39 7.72
N LEU A 20 4.70 -3.67 8.07
CA LEU A 20 5.51 -4.63 7.29
C LEU A 20 4.83 -5.98 7.01
N SER A 21 3.95 -6.44 7.91
CA SER A 21 3.38 -7.79 7.87
C SER A 21 1.86 -7.82 7.77
N GLY A 22 1.22 -6.66 7.76
CA GLY A 22 -0.22 -6.47 7.65
C GLY A 22 -0.51 -5.01 7.37
N PHE A 23 -1.56 -4.75 6.60
CA PHE A 23 -1.91 -3.42 6.15
C PHE A 23 -3.41 -3.22 6.31
N GLY A 24 -3.78 -2.18 7.04
CA GLY A 24 -5.16 -1.75 7.23
C GLY A 24 -5.30 -0.24 7.24
N PRO A 25 -6.55 0.27 7.25
CA PRO A 25 -6.81 1.70 7.39
C PRO A 25 -6.15 2.27 8.65
N GLY A 26 -5.42 3.36 8.50
CA GLY A 26 -4.68 4.03 9.57
C GLY A 26 -3.20 3.67 9.65
N ASP A 27 -2.78 2.54 9.08
CA ASP A 27 -1.38 2.13 9.06
C ASP A 27 -0.55 3.02 8.15
N VAL A 28 0.72 3.25 8.52
CA VAL A 28 1.69 3.90 7.64
C VAL A 28 2.41 2.82 6.84
N ALA A 29 2.43 2.96 5.52
CA ALA A 29 3.10 2.02 4.62
C ALA A 29 4.08 2.76 3.71
N LEU A 30 5.21 2.10 3.46
CA LEU A 30 6.20 2.52 2.47
C LEU A 30 5.92 1.76 1.18
N PHE A 31 5.54 2.46 0.12
CA PHE A 31 5.30 1.89 -1.20
C PHE A 31 6.50 2.16 -2.11
N MET A 32 6.98 1.12 -2.79
CA MET A 32 8.14 1.18 -3.67
C MET A 32 7.76 0.76 -5.09
N PRO A 33 8.39 1.35 -6.13
CA PRO A 33 8.09 1.01 -7.52
C PRO A 33 8.56 -0.41 -7.85
N LEU A 34 7.70 -1.18 -8.51
CA LEU A 34 7.96 -2.54 -8.97
C LEU A 34 8.73 -2.54 -10.29
N GLY A 35 10.05 -2.34 -10.20
CA GLY A 35 10.97 -2.49 -11.35
C GLY A 35 10.68 -1.55 -12.54
N ARG A 36 11.54 -1.60 -13.57
CA ARG A 36 11.46 -0.68 -14.72
C ARG A 36 10.45 -1.06 -15.81
N GLY A 37 9.88 -2.26 -15.74
CA GLY A 37 9.04 -2.82 -16.81
C GLY A 37 7.58 -3.01 -16.46
N LEU A 38 7.18 -2.80 -15.20
CA LEU A 38 5.80 -3.00 -14.76
C LEU A 38 5.09 -1.66 -14.64
N VAL A 39 4.20 -1.42 -15.60
CA VAL A 39 3.33 -0.25 -15.62
C VAL A 39 1.87 -0.69 -15.59
N ASP A 40 1.01 0.14 -15.02
CA ASP A 40 -0.43 -0.07 -15.03
C ASP A 40 -1.02 0.17 -16.44
N ALA A 41 -2.33 -0.02 -16.60
CA ALA A 41 -3.04 0.23 -17.85
C ALA A 41 -2.91 1.68 -18.38
N PHE A 42 -2.47 2.62 -17.56
CA PHE A 42 -2.29 4.04 -17.90
C PHE A 42 -0.83 4.41 -18.13
N GLY A 43 0.10 3.45 -18.03
CA GLY A 43 1.54 3.66 -18.22
C GLY A 43 2.27 4.17 -16.97
N ASN A 44 1.60 4.22 -15.81
CA ASN A 44 2.23 4.63 -14.55
C ASN A 44 2.99 3.47 -13.94
N ARG A 45 4.08 3.75 -13.22
CA ARG A 45 4.79 2.71 -12.46
C ARG A 45 3.85 2.11 -11.43
N VAL A 46 3.91 0.79 -11.30
CA VAL A 46 3.19 0.08 -10.24
C VAL A 46 3.97 0.18 -8.95
N TYR A 47 3.30 0.52 -7.85
CA TYR A 47 3.90 0.59 -6.52
C TYR A 47 3.34 -0.52 -5.63
N MET A 48 4.21 -1.11 -4.82
CA MET A 48 3.86 -2.15 -3.85
C MET A 48 4.38 -1.77 -2.46
N ALA A 49 3.59 -2.04 -1.43
CA ALA A 49 4.02 -1.86 -0.05
C ALA A 49 5.23 -2.76 0.23
N PHE A 50 6.29 -2.17 0.79
CA PHE A 50 7.43 -2.88 1.33
C PHE A 50 6.95 -3.78 2.46
N ASN A 51 7.16 -5.08 2.31
CA ASN A 51 6.56 -6.06 3.20
C ASN A 51 7.45 -7.28 3.41
N SER A 52 7.07 -8.08 4.42
CA SER A 52 7.68 -9.36 4.71
C SER A 52 6.60 -10.40 5.02
N ASN A 53 6.63 -11.52 4.30
CA ASN A 53 5.73 -12.67 4.48
C ASN A 53 4.23 -12.32 4.49
N CYS A 54 3.82 -11.26 3.78
CA CYS A 54 2.41 -10.95 3.59
C CYS A 54 2.05 -10.89 2.11
N PRO A 55 0.76 -10.95 1.78
CA PRO A 55 0.31 -10.84 0.41
C PRO A 55 0.64 -9.47 -0.21
N ARG A 56 0.61 -9.40 -1.55
CA ARG A 56 0.92 -8.16 -2.28
C ARG A 56 -0.13 -7.08 -2.01
N HIS A 57 0.32 -5.93 -1.52
CA HIS A 57 -0.49 -4.73 -1.32
C HIS A 57 0.00 -3.66 -2.30
N MET A 58 -0.76 -3.44 -3.35
CA MET A 58 -0.45 -2.48 -4.41
C MET A 58 -1.02 -1.11 -4.03
N LEU A 59 -0.36 -0.03 -4.47
CA LEU A 59 -0.90 1.32 -4.31
C LEU A 59 -1.88 1.62 -5.44
N ASP A 60 -3.03 2.19 -5.08
CA ASP A 60 -4.04 2.66 -6.03
C ASP A 60 -3.44 3.71 -6.99
N PRO A 61 -3.67 3.62 -8.33
CA PRO A 61 -3.20 4.59 -9.31
C PRO A 61 -3.60 6.03 -8.99
N VAL A 62 -4.78 6.26 -8.42
CA VAL A 62 -5.24 7.58 -8.00
C VAL A 62 -4.35 8.11 -6.87
N SER A 63 -3.98 7.24 -5.92
CA SER A 63 -3.02 7.59 -4.87
C SER A 63 -1.63 7.84 -5.45
N VAL A 64 -1.14 6.99 -6.36
CA VAL A 64 0.15 7.18 -7.05
C VAL A 64 0.22 8.56 -7.68
N GLN A 65 -0.79 8.94 -8.46
CA GLN A 65 -0.85 10.27 -9.08
C GLN A 65 -0.80 11.38 -8.03
N ALA A 66 -1.58 11.27 -6.95
CA ALA A 66 -1.57 12.27 -5.88
C ALA A 66 -0.19 12.42 -5.20
N PHE A 67 0.58 11.33 -5.05
CA PHE A 67 1.95 11.40 -4.55
C PHE A 67 2.88 12.15 -5.52
N PHE A 68 2.77 11.88 -6.81
CA PHE A 68 3.55 12.55 -7.85
C PHE A 68 3.19 14.03 -8.00
N ASP A 69 1.92 14.39 -7.86
CA ASP A 69 1.45 15.77 -7.87
C ASP A 69 1.96 16.55 -6.66
N ALA A 70 2.16 15.88 -5.52
CA ALA A 70 2.67 16.49 -4.30
C ALA A 70 4.21 16.66 -4.30
N ASP A 71 4.95 15.62 -4.71
CA ASP A 71 6.42 15.63 -4.77
C ASP A 71 6.92 14.59 -5.77
N TRP A 72 7.20 15.05 -6.99
CA TRP A 72 7.60 14.19 -8.11
C TRP A 72 8.91 13.43 -7.84
N ASP A 73 9.94 14.12 -7.35
CA ASP A 73 11.27 13.54 -7.15
C ASP A 73 11.25 12.47 -6.06
N LYS A 74 10.50 12.70 -4.98
CA LYS A 74 10.29 11.72 -3.93
C LYS A 74 9.46 10.54 -4.44
N ALA A 75 8.30 10.79 -5.05
CA ALA A 75 7.40 9.76 -5.54
C ALA A 75 8.08 8.85 -6.57
N ALA A 76 8.97 9.38 -7.41
CA ALA A 76 9.77 8.59 -8.35
C ALA A 76 10.66 7.52 -7.68
N SER A 77 11.01 7.73 -6.40
CA SER A 77 11.81 6.84 -5.57
C SER A 77 10.93 5.96 -4.67
N TYR A 78 9.98 6.55 -3.94
CA TYR A 78 9.07 5.88 -3.02
C TYR A 78 7.86 6.76 -2.65
N CYS A 79 6.76 6.15 -2.23
CA CYS A 79 5.60 6.83 -1.67
C CYS A 79 5.42 6.40 -0.21
N LEU A 80 5.52 7.34 0.74
CA LEU A 80 5.26 7.07 2.16
C LEU A 80 3.88 7.62 2.51
N GLY A 81 2.95 6.73 2.87
CA GLY A 81 1.55 7.10 3.01
C GLY A 81 0.85 6.46 4.19
N ARG A 82 -0.20 7.13 4.67
CA ARG A 82 -1.17 6.54 5.59
C ARG A 82 -2.30 5.92 4.77
N ILE A 83 -2.55 4.64 5.01
CA ILE A 83 -3.60 3.88 4.31
C ILE A 83 -4.97 4.38 4.75
N THR A 84 -5.84 4.65 3.80
CA THR A 84 -7.22 5.09 4.02
C THR A 84 -8.22 3.97 3.76
N SER A 85 -7.89 3.05 2.85
CA SER A 85 -8.71 1.88 2.54
C SER A 85 -7.86 0.74 2.00
N VAL A 86 -8.36 -0.49 2.14
CA VAL A 86 -7.77 -1.69 1.55
C VAL A 86 -8.88 -2.53 0.93
N VAL A 87 -8.72 -2.92 -0.32
CA VAL A 87 -9.69 -3.74 -1.06
C VAL A 87 -8.99 -5.00 -1.56
N GLU A 88 -9.59 -6.16 -1.31
CA GLU A 88 -9.12 -7.44 -1.85
C GLU A 88 -9.58 -7.61 -3.31
N ALA A 89 -8.69 -8.11 -4.16
CA ALA A 89 -8.96 -8.42 -5.55
C ALA A 89 -8.34 -9.78 -5.93
N VAL A 90 -8.90 -10.39 -6.97
CA VAL A 90 -8.37 -11.63 -7.57
C VAL A 90 -8.02 -11.32 -9.02
N SER A 91 -6.78 -11.63 -9.43
CA SER A 91 -6.37 -11.40 -10.81
C SER A 91 -7.14 -12.32 -11.75
N ALA A 92 -7.90 -11.75 -12.67
CA ALA A 92 -8.60 -12.49 -13.71
C ALA A 92 -7.67 -12.99 -14.83
N GLY A 93 -6.39 -12.61 -14.82
CA GLY A 93 -5.40 -12.97 -15.84
C GLY A 93 -5.45 -12.15 -17.13
N THR A 94 -6.55 -11.46 -17.39
CA THR A 94 -6.68 -10.52 -18.52
C THR A 94 -6.23 -9.10 -18.16
N ASP A 95 -6.30 -8.74 -16.87
CA ASP A 95 -5.84 -7.46 -16.36
C ASP A 95 -4.44 -7.63 -15.76
N THR A 96 -3.45 -7.11 -16.49
CA THR A 96 -2.03 -7.18 -16.12
C THR A 96 -1.54 -5.93 -15.40
N SER A 97 -2.44 -5.01 -15.03
CA SER A 97 -2.10 -3.68 -14.47
C SER A 97 -1.21 -3.73 -13.23
N TYR A 98 -1.20 -4.85 -12.51
CA TYR A 98 -0.38 -5.06 -11.32
C TYR A 98 0.65 -6.21 -11.48
N GLY A 99 0.75 -6.82 -12.65
CA GLY A 99 1.65 -7.96 -12.89
C GLY A 99 1.35 -9.20 -12.03
N VAL A 100 0.13 -9.30 -11.50
CA VAL A 100 -0.28 -10.40 -10.62
C VAL A 100 -0.77 -11.58 -11.48
N PRO A 101 -0.21 -12.80 -11.30
CA PRO A 101 -0.64 -13.99 -12.04
C PRO A 101 -2.14 -14.28 -11.89
N ALA A 102 -2.74 -14.86 -12.93
CA ALA A 102 -4.15 -15.23 -12.93
C ALA A 102 -4.50 -16.16 -11.75
N GLY A 103 -5.60 -15.88 -11.07
CA GLY A 103 -6.08 -16.63 -9.90
C GLY A 103 -5.42 -16.26 -8.58
N GLU A 104 -4.37 -15.41 -8.58
CA GLU A 104 -3.76 -14.94 -7.34
C GLU A 104 -4.56 -13.80 -6.71
N ARG A 105 -4.61 -13.83 -5.37
CA ARG A 105 -5.17 -12.76 -4.55
C ARG A 105 -4.15 -11.66 -4.31
N TYR A 106 -4.60 -10.43 -4.39
CA TYR A 106 -3.83 -9.24 -4.07
C TYR A 106 -4.73 -8.19 -3.44
N TRP A 107 -4.13 -7.18 -2.84
CA TRP A 107 -4.83 -6.10 -2.16
C TRP A 107 -4.44 -4.78 -2.80
N VAL A 108 -5.40 -3.88 -2.95
CA VAL A 108 -5.19 -2.51 -3.42
C VAL A 108 -5.41 -1.57 -2.24
N CYS A 109 -4.41 -0.75 -1.95
CA CYS A 109 -4.43 0.23 -0.88
C CYS A 109 -4.62 1.62 -1.49
N SER A 110 -5.62 2.35 -1.02
CA SER A 110 -5.63 3.82 -1.17
C SER A 110 -4.86 4.42 0.01
N ALA A 111 -4.02 5.40 -0.27
CA ALA A 111 -3.23 6.10 0.74
C ALA A 111 -3.06 7.57 0.40
N THR A 112 -2.86 8.39 1.44
CA THR A 112 -2.51 9.80 1.33
C THR A 112 -1.10 10.03 1.86
N ALA A 113 -0.43 11.08 1.37
CA ALA A 113 0.91 11.44 1.84
C ALA A 113 0.96 11.52 3.37
N PHE A 114 1.99 10.90 3.94
CA PHE A 114 2.25 10.92 5.37
C PHE A 114 3.36 11.94 5.66
N ASP A 115 3.02 13.00 6.37
CA ASP A 115 3.98 13.90 7.01
C ASP A 115 4.34 13.36 8.39
N ALA A 116 5.64 13.13 8.60
CA ALA A 116 6.21 12.54 9.80
C ALA A 116 6.48 13.59 10.90
#